data_AF-A0A381WEK3-F1
#
_entry.id   AF-A0A381WEK3-F1
#
_cell.length_a   1.000
_cell.length_b   1.000
_cell.length_c   1.000
_cell.angle_alpha   90.00
_cell.angle_beta   90.00
_cell.angle_gamma   90.00
#
_symmetry.space_group_name_H-M   'P 1'
#
loop_
_entity.id
_entity.type
_entity.pdbx_description
1 polymer ?
#
loop_
_entity_poly.entity_id
_entity_poly.type
_entity_poly.pdbx_seq_one_letter_code
_entity_poly.pdbx_strand_id
1 'polypeptide(L)' 'MEFQEIYCHNCHKTLGKYNVKFYSETQIAEIIQTIHADHVKIGHHVEIRRKKSK' A
#
# COMPACT_ATOMS: atom_id res chain seq x y z
N MET A 1 0.35 -17.19 1.75
CA MET A 1 0.97 -16.16 0.88
C MET A 1 0.94 -14.84 1.61
N GLU A 2 2.01 -14.05 1.53
CA GLU A 2 2.13 -12.75 2.20
C GLU A 2 1.80 -11.63 1.21
N PHE A 3 0.88 -10.75 1.60
CA PHE A 3 0.45 -9.62 0.79
C PHE A 3 0.66 -8.33 1.56
N GLN A 4 1.06 -7.29 0.84
CA GLN A 4 1.15 -5.93 1.34
C GLN A 4 0.03 -5.12 0.71
N GLU A 5 -0.90 -4.63 1.50
CA GLU A 5 -2.00 -3.77 1.05
C GLU A 5 -1.75 -2.31 1.47
N ILE A 6 -2.23 -1.40 0.64
CA ILE A 6 -2.21 0.04 0.90
C ILE A 6 -3.65 0.45 1.15
N TYR A 7 -3.95 0.92 2.35
CA TYR A 7 -5.28 1.35 2.74
C TYR A 7 -5.30 2.85 2.96
N CYS A 8 -6.25 3.56 2.35
CA CYS A 8 -6.46 4.97 2.62
C CYS A 8 -7.65 5.14 3.56
N HIS A 9 -7.41 5.76 4.71
CA HIS A 9 -8.45 6.05 5.70
C HIS A 9 -9.41 7.12 5.19
N ASN A 10 -8.91 8.20 4.57
CA ASN A 10 -9.79 9.24 4.03
C ASN A 10 -10.69 8.74 2.89
N CYS A 11 -10.20 7.81 2.06
CA CYS A 11 -10.99 7.24 0.97
C CYS A 11 -11.77 5.98 1.38
N HIS A 12 -11.59 5.49 2.61
CA HIS A 12 -12.09 4.19 3.08
C HIS A 12 -11.90 3.03 2.09
N LYS A 13 -10.80 3.04 1.32
CA LYS A 13 -10.57 2.05 0.26
C LYS A 13 -9.13 1.56 0.25
N THR A 14 -8.96 0.31 -0.20
CA THR A 14 -7.65 -0.25 -0.52
C THR A 14 -7.21 0.27 -1.88
N LEU A 15 -6.06 0.96 -1.91
CA LEU A 15 -5.47 1.54 -3.11
C LEU A 15 -4.68 0.53 -3.92
N GLY A 16 -4.15 -0.51 -3.25
CA GLY A 16 -3.41 -1.58 -3.92
C GLY A 16 -3.14 -2.75 -2.99
N LYS A 17 -3.00 -3.95 -3.56
CA LYS A 17 -2.61 -5.18 -2.86
C LYS A 17 -1.54 -5.89 -3.67
N TYR A 18 -0.35 -6.04 -3.10
CA TYR A 18 0.83 -6.57 -3.77
C TYR A 18 1.28 -7.85 -3.09
N ASN A 19 1.63 -8.86 -3.89
CA ASN A 19 2.12 -10.13 -3.38
C ASN A 19 3.64 -10.05 -3.24
N VAL A 20 4.16 -10.22 -2.02
CA VAL A 20 5.60 -10.10 -1.76
C VAL A 20 6.43 -11.21 -2.42
N LYS A 21 5.77 -12.26 -2.93
CA LYS A 21 6.42 -13.30 -3.76
C LYS A 21 6.79 -12.81 -5.17
N PHE A 22 6.07 -11.82 -5.70
CA PHE A 22 6.23 -11.36 -7.08
C PHE A 22 6.84 -9.95 -7.16
N TYR A 23 6.68 -9.18 -6.09
CA TYR A 23 7.24 -7.85 -5.96
C TYR A 23 8.24 -7.81 -4.81
N SER A 24 9.45 -7.34 -5.10
CA SER A 24 10.46 -7.11 -4.07
C SER A 24 10.03 -5.95 -3.16
N GLU A 25 10.50 -5.91 -1.91
CA GLU A 25 10.17 -4.83 -0.97
C GLU A 25 10.46 -3.43 -1.56
N THR A 26 11.53 -3.28 -2.35
CA THR A 26 11.87 -2.02 -3.05
C THR A 26 10.80 -1.60 -4.05
N GLN A 27 10.33 -2.53 -4.89
CA GLN A 27 9.28 -2.23 -5.88
C GLN A 27 7.97 -1.86 -5.20
N ILE A 28 7.61 -2.58 -4.12
CA ILE A 28 6.44 -2.25 -3.32
C ILE A 28 6.61 -0.86 -2.67
N ALA A 29 7.79 -0.52 -2.17
CA ALA A 29 8.08 0.77 -1.57
C ALA A 29 7.96 1.93 -2.57
N GLU A 30 8.40 1.77 -3.82
CA GLU A 30 8.24 2.79 -4.87
C GLU A 30 6.77 3.02 -5.23
N ILE A 31 5.99 1.94 -5.37
CA ILE A 31 4.56 2.03 -5.66
C ILE A 31 3.84 2.71 -4.49
N ILE A 32 4.18 2.33 -3.25
CA ILE A 32 3.67 2.97 -2.03
C ILE A 32 4.04 4.44 -2.00
N GLN A 33 5.29 4.81 -2.26
CA GLN A 33 5.72 6.21 -2.25
C GLN A 33 4.94 7.04 -3.25
N THR A 34 4.70 6.51 -4.46
CA THR A 34 3.94 7.22 -5.49
C THR A 34 2.50 7.47 -5.03
N ILE A 35 1.84 6.43 -4.51
CA ILE A 35 0.47 6.53 -3.99
C ILE A 35 0.40 7.44 -2.75
N HIS A 36 1.37 7.31 -1.86
CA HIS A 36 1.47 8.11 -0.65
C HIS A 36 1.72 9.57 -0.99
N ALA A 37 2.59 9.89 -1.95
CA ALA A 37 2.84 11.25 -2.39
C ALA A 37 1.59 11.90 -3.01
N ASP A 38 0.82 11.16 -3.82
CA ASP A 38 -0.44 11.65 -4.39
C ASP A 38 -1.49 11.92 -3.30
N HIS A 39 -1.68 10.96 -2.40
CA HIS A 39 -2.67 11.05 -1.32
C HIS A 39 -2.30 12.03 -0.20
N VAL A 40 -1.03 12.10 0.21
CA VAL A 40 -0.54 13.03 1.23
C VAL A 40 -0.61 14.47 0.74
N LYS A 41 -0.36 14.72 -0.56
CA LYS A 41 -0.60 16.05 -1.15
C LYS A 41 -2.04 16.52 -0.98
N ILE A 42 -2.99 15.59 -0.91
CA ILE A 42 -4.42 15.86 -0.71
C ILE A 42 -4.78 15.86 0.80
N GLY A 43 -3.83 15.54 1.69
CA GLY A 43 -4.06 15.45 3.13
C GLY A 43 -4.70 14.13 3.58
N HIS A 44 -4.59 13.08 2.76
CA HIS A 44 -5.14 11.77 3.10
C HIS A 44 -4.19 10.94 3.96
N HIS A 45 -4.74 10.29 4.99
CA HIS A 45 -4.00 9.33 5.78
C HIS A 45 -3.98 7.97 5.09
N VAL A 46 -2.79 7.53 4.68
CA VAL A 46 -2.54 6.23 4.03
C VAL A 46 -1.75 5.32 4.96
N GLU A 47 -2.20 4.09 5.13
CA GLU A 47 -1.60 3.07 5.97
C GLU A 47 -1.19 1.85 5.13
N ILE A 48 -0.01 1.30 5.41
CA ILE A 48 0.51 0.10 4.74
C ILE A 48 0.29 -1.08 5.68
N ARG A 49 -0.53 -2.05 5.26
CA ARG A 49 -0.80 -3.26 6.06
C ARG A 49 -0.17 -4.47 5.42
N ARG A 50 0.57 -5.25 6.21
CA ARG A 50 1.06 -6.57 5.80
C ARG A 50 0.08 -7.62 6.28
N LYS A 51 -0.65 -8.27 5.35
CA LYS A 51 -1.51 -9.42 5.64
C LYS A 51 -0.80 -10.70 5.26
N LYS A 52 -0.57 -11.56 6.25
CA LYS A 52 -0.28 -12.98 6.00
C LYS A 52 -1.63 -13.68 5.79
N SER A 53 -1.83 -14.30 4.62
CA SER A 53 -2.94 -15.24 4.46
C SER A 53 -2.63 -16.43 5.36
N LYS A 54 -3.41 -16.56 6.45
CA LYS A 54 -3.39 -17.70 7.38
C LYS A 54 -3.84 -18.97 6.66
#